data_AF-A0A960YGF2-F1
#
_entry.id   AF-A0A960YGF2-F1
#
_cell.length_a   1.000
_cell.length_b   1.000
_cell.length_c   1.000
_cell.angle_alpha   90.00
_cell.angle_beta   90.00
_cell.angle_gamma   90.00
#
_symmetry.space_group_name_H-M   'P 1'
#
loop_
_entity.id
_entity.type
_entity.pdbx_description
1 polymer ?
#
loop_
_entity_poly.entity_id
_entity_poly.type
_entity_poly.pdbx_seq_one_letter_code
_entity_poly.pdbx_strand_id
1 'polypeptide(L)' 'KILARDGHRCQGPGCTSTRFLEVHHRKPRANGGTNDPSNLITLCSACHQLHHERGLARAVVAGASARGSP' A
#
# COMPACT_ATOMS: atom_id res chain seq x y z
N LYS A 1 2.23 -15.78 1.34
CA LYS A 1 1.39 -14.86 2.17
C LYS A 1 1.66 -13.43 1.71
N ILE A 2 0.67 -12.52 1.69
CA ILE A 2 0.71 -11.23 0.96
C ILE A 2 2.01 -10.42 1.13
N LEU A 3 2.57 -10.31 2.34
CA LEU A 3 3.84 -9.62 2.56
C LEU A 3 5.00 -10.20 1.75
N ALA A 4 5.08 -11.53 1.59
CA ALA A 4 6.12 -12.17 0.80
C ALA A 4 5.97 -11.88 -0.71
N ARG A 5 4.72 -11.79 -1.21
CA ARG A 5 4.44 -11.35 -2.60
C ARG A 5 4.92 -9.92 -2.81
N ASP A 6 4.67 -9.06 -1.82
CA ASP A 6 4.98 -7.64 -1.86
C ASP A 6 6.44 -7.35 -1.42
N GLY A 7 7.27 -8.39 -1.27
CA GLY A 7 8.71 -8.26 -0.96
C GLY A 7 8.99 -7.66 0.42
N HIS A 8 8.08 -7.83 1.39
CA HIS A 8 8.13 -7.20 2.71
C HIS A 8 8.35 -5.68 2.61
N ARG A 9 7.63 -5.05 1.68
CA ARG A 9 7.74 -3.62 1.40
C ARG A 9 6.36 -3.02 1.12
N CYS A 10 6.18 -1.78 1.60
CA CYS A 10 5.01 -0.98 1.31
C CYS A 10 4.83 -0.81 -0.21
N GLN A 11 3.61 -1.05 -0.69
CA GLN A 11 3.20 -0.88 -2.08
C GLN A 11 2.54 0.48 -2.33
N GLY A 12 2.57 1.38 -1.33
CA GLY A 12 2.12 2.75 -1.48
C GLY A 12 2.96 3.49 -2.52
N PRO A 13 2.37 4.37 -3.35
CA PRO A 13 3.08 5.07 -4.40
C PRO A 13 4.23 5.90 -3.82
N GLY A 14 5.45 5.69 -4.31
CA GLY A 14 6.65 6.39 -3.84
C GLY A 14 7.17 5.93 -2.47
N CYS A 15 6.51 4.99 -1.80
CA CYS A 15 6.92 4.52 -0.49
C CYS A 15 7.97 3.39 -0.59
N THR A 16 9.00 3.44 0.23
CA THR A 16 10.03 2.39 0.34
C THR A 16 10.06 1.72 1.71
N SER A 17 9.12 2.05 2.60
CA SER A 17 9.09 1.51 3.96
C SER A 17 8.98 -0.02 3.98
N THR A 18 9.80 -0.64 4.83
CA THR A 18 9.82 -2.09 5.11
C THR A 18 9.41 -2.42 6.55
N ARG A 19 9.02 -1.41 7.32
CA ARG A 19 8.60 -1.53 8.72
C ARG A 19 7.13 -1.14 8.87
N PHE A 20 6.52 -1.62 9.96
CA PHE A 20 5.11 -1.35 10.31
C PHE A 20 4.16 -1.68 9.16
N LEU A 21 4.36 -2.86 8.57
CA LEU A 21 3.63 -3.31 7.39
C LEU A 21 2.33 -4.00 7.80
N GLU A 22 1.26 -3.61 7.12
CA GLU A 22 -0.10 -4.10 7.35
C GLU A 22 -0.72 -4.51 6.01
N VAL A 23 -1.66 -5.45 6.05
CA VAL A 23 -2.42 -5.87 4.87
C VAL A 23 -3.72 -5.08 4.83
N HIS A 24 -3.92 -4.33 3.75
CA HIS A 24 -5.09 -3.50 3.53
C HIS A 24 -5.96 -4.07 2.40
N HIS A 25 -7.28 -3.95 2.55
CA HIS A 25 -8.23 -4.30 1.50
C HIS A 25 -8.45 -3.12 0.56
N ARG A 26 -8.10 -3.26 -0.73
CA ARG A 26 -8.31 -2.22 -1.76
C ARG A 26 -9.79 -1.84 -1.88
N LYS A 27 -10.66 -2.84 -1.88
CA LYS A 27 -12.11 -2.70 -1.74
C LYS A 27 -12.46 -3.03 -0.28
N PRO A 28 -13.06 -2.10 0.49
CA PRO A 28 -13.47 -2.38 1.86
C PRO A 28 -14.43 -3.57 1.92
N ARG A 29 -14.30 -4.40 2.97
CA ARG A 29 -15.21 -5.53 3.21
C ARG A 29 -16.68 -5.10 3.30
N ALA A 30 -16.95 -3.95 3.92
CA ALA A 30 -18.29 -3.37 4.01
C ALA A 30 -18.93 -3.12 2.63
N ASN A 31 -18.12 -2.87 1.59
CA ASN A 31 -18.58 -2.69 0.22
C ASN A 31 -18.49 -3.99 -0.61
N GLY A 32 -18.35 -5.15 0.04
CA GLY A 32 -18.22 -6.45 -0.63
C GLY A 32 -16.81 -6.71 -1.17
N GLY A 33 -15.77 -6.23 -0.49
CA GLY A 33 -14.38 -6.64 -0.73
C GLY A 33 -14.06 -8.01 -0.14
N THR A 34 -13.29 -8.82 -0.86
CA THR A 34 -12.92 -10.18 -0.45
C THR A 34 -11.52 -10.23 0.17
N ASN A 35 -11.15 -11.36 0.77
CA ASN A 35 -9.76 -11.64 1.18
C ASN A 35 -8.92 -12.23 0.03
N ASP A 36 -9.42 -12.17 -1.20
CA ASP A 36 -8.65 -12.65 -2.33
C ASP A 36 -7.34 -11.84 -2.43
N PRO A 37 -6.19 -12.47 -2.67
CA PRO A 37 -4.91 -11.76 -2.79
C PRO A 37 -4.95 -10.58 -3.76
N SER A 38 -5.78 -10.62 -4.81
CA SER A 38 -5.98 -9.49 -5.73
C SER A 38 -6.58 -8.25 -5.07
N ASN A 39 -7.40 -8.42 -4.01
CA ASN A 39 -7.99 -7.34 -3.23
C ASN A 39 -7.10 -6.90 -2.05
N LEU A 40 -5.97 -7.56 -1.82
CA LEU A 40 -5.07 -7.27 -0.69
C LEU A 40 -3.79 -6.57 -1.16
N ILE A 41 -3.34 -5.59 -0.38
CA ILE A 41 -2.10 -4.83 -0.63
C ILE A 41 -1.35 -4.62 0.69
N THR A 42 -0.02 -4.74 0.67
CA THR A 42 0.81 -4.38 1.83
C THR A 42 1.12 -2.89 1.85
N LEU A 43 0.78 -2.21 2.95
CA LEU A 43 1.05 -0.79 3.19
C LEU A 43 1.76 -0.61 4.54
N CYS A 44 2.58 0.44 4.69
CA CYS A 44 3.00 0.86 6.02
C CYS A 44 1.88 1.63 6.72
N SER A 45 1.89 1.73 8.05
CA SER A 45 0.83 2.41 8.80
C SER A 45 0.54 3.84 8.33
N ALA A 46 1.57 4.60 7.92
CA ALA A 46 1.38 5.94 7.35
C ALA A 46 0.60 5.91 6.01
N CYS A 47 0.99 5.05 5.07
CA CYS A 47 0.25 4.90 3.81
C CYS A 47 -1.13 4.30 4.04
N HIS A 48 -1.28 3.39 5.00
CA HIS A 48 -2.55 2.77 5.36
C HIS A 48 -3.55 3.83 5.86
N GLN A 49 -3.09 4.72 6.74
CA GLN A 49 -3.90 5.84 7.24
C GLN A 49 -4.26 6.83 6.12
N LEU A 50 -3.29 7.20 5.27
CA LEU A 50 -3.56 8.06 4.10
C LEU A 50 -4.60 7.46 3.16
N HIS A 51 -4.64 6.13 3.01
CA HIS A 51 -5.66 5.44 2.22
C HIS A 51 -7.06 5.59 2.81
N HIS A 52 -7.20 5.51 4.14
CA HIS A 52 -8.48 5.74 4.83
C HIS A 52 -8.92 7.20 4.80
N GLU A 53 -7.98 8.13 4.96
CA GLU A 53 -8.26 9.57 5.04
C GLU A 53 -8.56 10.21 3.68
N ARG A 54 -7.87 9.77 2.61
CA ARG A 54 -7.90 10.44 1.30
C ARG A 54 -8.53 9.62 0.18
N GLY A 55 -8.92 8.37 0.44
CA GLY A 55 -9.52 7.52 -0.59
C GLY A 55 -8.65 7.40 -1.84
N LEU A 56 -7.32 7.28 -1.68
CA LEU A 56 -6.32 7.17 -2.76
C LEU A 56 -6.48 5.85 -3.56
N ALA A 57 -7.65 5.68 -4.16
CA ALA A 57 -7.82 4.94 -5.38
C ALA A 57 -7.45 5.90 -6.51
N ARG A 58 -6.36 5.57 -7.23
CA ARG A 58 -5.88 6.19 -8.47
C ARG A 58 -4.89 7.35 -8.32
N ALA A 59 -3.60 7.01 -8.33
CA ALA A 59 -2.58 7.78 -9.03
C ALA A 59 -1.56 6.82 -9.63
N VAL A 60 -1.87 6.40 -10.87
CA VAL A 60 -0.92 5.78 -11.80
C VAL A 60 -0.11 6.92 -12.42
N VAL A 61 1.21 6.68 -12.54
CA VAL A 61 2.28 7.43 -13.24
C VAL A 61 2.63 8.85 -12.78
N ALA A 62 3.75 8.95 -12.06
CA ALA A 62 4.86 9.87 -12.40
C ALA A 62 6.11 9.38 -11.67
N GLY A 63 7.08 8.86 -12.42
CA GLY A 63 8.37 8.49 -11.87
C GLY A 63 9.14 9.72 -11.40
N ALA A 64 9.84 9.60 -10.29
CA ALA A 64 11.09 10.31 -10.03
C ALA A 64 11.84 9.61 -8.90
N SER A 65 12.99 9.04 -9.26
CA SER A 65 14.06 8.73 -8.33
C SER A 65 14.58 10.01 -7.66
N ALA A 66 14.76 9.97 -6.34
CA ALA A 66 15.79 10.73 -5.62
C ALA A 66 15.96 9.98 -4.27
N ARG A 67 16.89 9.03 -4.12
CA ARG A 67 18.33 9.21 -3.86
C ARG A 67 18.69 10.47 -3.07
N GLY A 68 19.08 10.25 -1.81
CA GLY A 68 20.24 10.92 -1.22
C GLY A 68 19.99 11.94 -0.11
N SER A 69 20.32 11.55 1.13
CA SER A 69 20.79 12.39 2.26
C SER A 69 22.01 13.27 1.85
N PRO A 70 22.58 14.15 2.69
CA PRO A 70 22.71 14.12 4.16
C PRO A 70 21.52 14.68 4.94
#